data_AF-A0A2E8B1J0-F1
#
_entry.id   AF-A0A2E8B1J0-F1
#
_cell.length_a   1.000
_cell.length_b   1.000
_cell.length_c   1.000
_cell.angle_alpha   90.00
_cell.angle_beta   90.00
_cell.angle_gamma   90.00
#
_symmetry.space_group_name_H-M   'P 1'
#
loop_
_entity.id
_entity.type
_entity.pdbx_description
1 polymer ?
#
loop_
_entity_poly.entity_id
_entity_poly.type
_entity_poly.pdbx_seq_one_letter_code
_entity_poly.pdbx_strand_id
1 'polypeptide(L)'
;MPFRTRHHKQAPACIDRISDPHRRIGGNYRNHNATGKRHPKGTRLHFGQPNLLSNRKGKIMVAKHQMKNRKLSLQALEDRNMFAGNILANLVGTDLTVTGDAHDNQVEIEEIAPNKIQVTGLKGTTVNGKAAPQVFAAKLIENVTVRTGDGMDEVNIHDLTLTDTPNGNLEVHTEFDDDLVYMKNVFASQKIELDTGDCDDTVKVTKSGVGGLRAGGGTWKTNTGSGHDWVDLRHVKAKDMTVDMMDGADRVKIVNAKIGNNFDVDTGLHSDRVIVHKVEVTNNMTINTKDGNDELKIVNARIGEHFTVDTGEHGDDVFLEQVRAGRDIEVQTRDGEDTVELLESSAGRFVHVDTDTVVLAGGATFPGANDDNVFIRRVNAGRDIYVYTHGANDEVRIRSASAKMILRVDTGAGFDLVDVEGVQKTRLVEVDTGTGNDAVYMIGLEIGLLDVKTGSGEDIVDLRAIIANTAEATGNDNDTGGAVEVMTHAGEDQVYMDQIHALEVLYANLGDDRDTLQVENSTAAKPSFDGGLNADTIYDLPNGFDEIEKSKNFEIVK
;
A
#
# COMPACT_ATOMS: atom_id res chain seq x y z
N MET A 1 18.90 -16.52 18.98
CA MET A 1 20.27 -16.78 18.44
C MET A 1 20.49 -15.77 17.33
N PRO A 2 21.69 -15.19 17.15
CA PRO A 2 21.85 -14.04 16.28
C PRO A 2 21.67 -14.45 14.80
N PHE A 3 20.95 -13.61 14.07
CA PHE A 3 20.77 -13.64 12.64
C PHE A 3 22.12 -13.87 11.95
N ARG A 4 22.21 -14.95 11.15
CA ARG A 4 23.28 -15.06 10.16
C ARG A 4 23.00 -14.02 9.09
N THR A 5 23.78 -12.95 9.09
CA THR A 5 24.00 -12.15 7.88
C THR A 5 24.53 -13.11 6.81
N ARG A 6 23.74 -13.36 5.75
CA ARG A 6 24.26 -14.04 4.56
C ARG A 6 25.34 -13.11 4.00
N HIS A 7 26.58 -13.58 3.97
CA HIS A 7 27.60 -12.95 3.16
C HIS A 7 27.10 -12.99 1.71
N HIS A 8 26.96 -11.82 1.08
CA HIS A 8 26.91 -11.67 -0.37
C HIS A 8 28.10 -12.42 -1.00
N LYS A 9 27.89 -13.69 -1.36
CA LYS A 9 28.35 -14.10 -2.67
C LYS A 9 27.47 -13.33 -3.64
N GLN A 10 28.07 -12.69 -4.65
CA GLN A 10 27.30 -12.17 -5.78
C GLN A 10 26.31 -13.26 -6.19
N ALA A 11 25.02 -12.99 -6.00
CA ALA A 11 23.97 -13.82 -6.55
C ALA A 11 24.23 -13.92 -8.06
N PRO A 12 24.07 -15.10 -8.69
CA PRO A 12 23.97 -15.13 -10.14
C PRO A 12 22.87 -14.13 -10.53
N ALA A 13 23.16 -13.20 -11.43
CA ALA A 13 22.15 -12.25 -11.90
C ALA A 13 20.96 -13.06 -12.42
N CYS A 14 19.74 -12.71 -11.98
CA CYS A 14 18.50 -13.25 -12.54
C CYS A 14 18.66 -13.27 -14.05
N ILE A 15 18.82 -14.47 -14.61
CA ILE A 15 19.04 -14.58 -16.03
C ILE A 15 17.67 -14.31 -16.61
N ASP A 16 17.48 -13.08 -17.07
CA ASP A 16 16.37 -12.66 -17.92
C ASP A 16 16.43 -13.52 -19.19
N ARG A 17 15.96 -14.78 -19.09
CA ARG A 17 15.87 -15.74 -20.19
C ARG A 17 14.63 -15.38 -20.99
N ILE A 18 14.60 -14.17 -21.53
CA ILE A 18 13.77 -13.68 -22.62
C ILE A 18 12.48 -14.51 -22.74
N SER A 19 11.52 -14.26 -21.86
CA SER A 19 10.13 -14.54 -22.15
C SER A 19 9.70 -13.51 -23.20
N ASP A 20 10.01 -13.76 -24.48
CA ASP A 20 9.59 -12.92 -25.61
C ASP A 20 8.05 -12.68 -25.54
N PRO A 21 7.57 -11.47 -25.19
CA PRO A 21 6.13 -11.22 -25.08
C PRO A 21 5.50 -10.94 -26.44
N HIS A 22 6.20 -11.12 -27.56
CA HIS A 22 5.70 -10.79 -28.89
C HIS A 22 5.27 -12.01 -29.71
N ARG A 23 4.24 -12.70 -29.23
CA ARG A 23 3.29 -13.39 -30.13
C ARG A 23 1.91 -12.76 -30.08
N ARG A 24 1.82 -11.47 -30.45
CA ARG A 24 0.55 -10.85 -30.85
C ARG A 24 0.33 -10.99 -32.36
N ILE A 25 -0.82 -11.60 -32.64
CA ILE A 25 -1.49 -11.76 -33.93
C ILE A 25 -1.55 -10.41 -34.65
N GLY A 26 -1.27 -10.44 -35.96
CA GLY A 26 -1.19 -9.26 -36.81
C GLY A 26 -2.46 -8.41 -36.82
N GLY A 27 -2.27 -7.10 -36.68
CA GLY A 27 -3.29 -6.09 -36.86
C GLY A 27 -2.63 -4.76 -37.22
N ASN A 28 -2.81 -4.34 -38.46
CA ASN A 28 -2.35 -3.07 -39.02
C ASN A 28 -2.71 -1.87 -38.14
N TYR A 29 -1.73 -1.04 -37.80
CA TYR A 29 -1.97 0.39 -37.58
C TYR A 29 -0.92 1.25 -38.28
N ARG A 30 -1.43 2.22 -39.03
CA ARG A 30 -0.73 3.17 -39.89
C ARG A 30 -0.05 4.24 -39.04
N ASN A 31 1.22 4.53 -39.36
CA ASN A 31 1.95 5.66 -38.81
C ASN A 31 1.35 7.01 -39.25
N HIS A 32 1.06 7.87 -38.27
CA HIS A 32 0.82 9.29 -38.46
C HIS A 32 2.11 10.09 -38.24
N ASN A 33 2.21 11.17 -39.02
CA ASN A 33 3.34 12.07 -39.22
C ASN A 33 4.01 12.63 -37.96
N ALA A 34 5.34 12.72 -38.02
CA ALA A 34 6.10 13.79 -37.36
C ALA A 34 6.84 14.63 -38.42
N THR A 35 6.66 15.94 -38.32
CA THR A 35 7.09 16.99 -39.25
C THR A 35 8.35 17.71 -38.78
N GLY A 36 9.19 18.12 -39.75
CA GLY A 36 10.15 19.23 -39.63
C GLY A 36 11.61 18.79 -39.48
N LYS A 37 12.63 19.38 -40.12
CA LYS A 37 12.79 20.57 -40.99
C LYS A 37 14.08 20.39 -41.80
N ARG A 38 14.16 21.13 -42.92
CA ARG A 38 15.17 21.10 -44.00
C ARG A 38 16.51 21.77 -43.62
N HIS A 39 17.64 21.31 -44.21
CA HIS A 39 18.39 22.03 -45.27
C HIS A 39 19.56 21.19 -45.87
N PRO A 40 20.03 21.48 -47.11
CA PRO A 40 20.74 20.53 -47.99
C PRO A 40 22.18 20.95 -48.39
N LYS A 41 22.96 20.01 -48.98
CA LYS A 41 23.67 20.13 -50.30
C LYS A 41 24.75 19.04 -50.53
N GLY A 42 24.77 18.52 -51.76
CA GLY A 42 25.94 17.99 -52.51
C GLY A 42 26.46 16.62 -52.07
N THR A 43 26.56 15.59 -52.91
CA THR A 43 27.35 15.59 -54.16
C THR A 43 26.91 14.41 -55.05
N ARG A 44 26.76 14.69 -56.35
CA ARG A 44 26.56 13.72 -57.46
C ARG A 44 27.86 12.98 -57.78
N LEU A 45 27.76 11.71 -58.18
CA LEU A 45 28.53 11.15 -59.29
C LEU A 45 27.67 10.16 -60.11
N HIS A 46 27.62 10.40 -61.42
CA HIS A 46 27.02 9.60 -62.51
C HIS A 46 27.74 8.23 -62.69
N PHE A 47 27.32 7.19 -63.42
CA PHE A 47 26.63 6.91 -64.70
C PHE A 47 26.20 5.41 -64.65
N GLY A 48 25.31 4.79 -65.42
CA GLY A 48 24.40 5.14 -66.50
C GLY A 48 23.51 3.91 -66.82
N GLN A 49 22.33 4.15 -67.40
CA GLN A 49 21.48 3.16 -68.09
C GLN A 49 21.89 3.09 -69.59
N PRO A 50 21.23 2.34 -70.52
CA PRO A 50 20.18 1.30 -70.42
C PRO A 50 20.46 0.07 -71.34
N ASN A 51 19.65 -1.00 -71.28
CA ASN A 51 18.78 -1.40 -72.43
C ASN A 51 18.08 -2.76 -72.29
N LEU A 52 16.89 -2.74 -72.88
CA LEU A 52 15.92 -3.81 -73.08
C LEU A 52 16.25 -4.72 -74.28
N LEU A 53 15.51 -5.84 -74.33
CA LEU A 53 15.16 -6.71 -75.47
C LEU A 53 16.14 -7.83 -75.87
N SER A 54 15.68 -9.09 -75.76
CA SER A 54 15.64 -10.01 -76.90
C SER A 54 14.90 -11.32 -76.55
N ASN A 55 13.80 -11.51 -77.25
CA ASN A 55 13.00 -12.72 -77.34
C ASN A 55 13.72 -13.75 -78.24
N ARG A 56 13.90 -15.02 -77.83
CA ARG A 56 14.13 -16.14 -78.78
C ARG A 56 13.77 -17.50 -78.17
N LYS A 57 12.80 -18.15 -78.82
CA LYS A 57 12.38 -19.55 -78.61
C LYS A 57 13.51 -20.52 -79.00
N GLY A 58 13.71 -21.56 -78.21
CA GLY A 58 14.46 -22.76 -78.57
C GLY A 58 14.18 -23.89 -77.58
N LYS A 59 13.44 -24.92 -78.01
CA LYS A 59 13.25 -26.19 -77.28
C LYS A 59 14.61 -26.88 -77.08
N ILE A 60 14.81 -27.62 -75.97
CA ILE A 60 15.48 -28.95 -75.95
C ILE A 60 15.41 -29.60 -74.54
N MET A 61 14.92 -30.84 -74.55
CA MET A 61 15.12 -32.03 -73.69
C MET A 61 15.01 -31.99 -72.15
N VAL A 62 14.03 -32.74 -71.65
CA VAL A 62 13.91 -33.23 -70.28
C VAL A 62 14.80 -34.46 -70.10
N ALA A 63 15.80 -34.39 -69.22
CA ALA A 63 16.53 -35.54 -68.71
C ALA A 63 15.94 -35.96 -67.35
N LYS A 64 15.37 -37.17 -67.29
CA LYS A 64 14.93 -37.81 -66.05
C LYS A 64 16.14 -38.16 -65.18
N HIS A 65 16.32 -37.47 -64.05
CA HIS A 65 17.23 -37.91 -62.99
C HIS A 65 16.48 -38.92 -62.09
N GLN A 66 16.88 -40.20 -62.16
CA GLN A 66 16.48 -41.19 -61.17
C GLN A 66 17.18 -40.90 -59.83
N MET A 67 16.42 -40.40 -58.86
CA MET A 67 16.85 -40.33 -57.46
C MET A 67 16.83 -41.75 -56.88
N LYS A 68 18.00 -42.28 -56.53
CA LYS A 68 18.12 -43.53 -55.78
C LYS A 68 17.44 -43.35 -54.42
N ASN A 69 16.43 -44.17 -54.13
CA ASN A 69 15.81 -44.27 -52.81
C ASN A 69 16.86 -44.66 -51.76
N ARG A 70 17.45 -43.67 -51.08
CA ARG A 70 18.08 -43.91 -49.78
C ARG A 70 16.95 -44.08 -48.77
N LYS A 71 16.86 -45.28 -48.17
CA LYS A 71 16.05 -45.47 -46.96
C LYS A 71 16.62 -44.55 -45.89
N LEU A 72 15.91 -43.46 -45.60
CA LEU A 72 16.09 -42.70 -44.37
C LEU A 72 15.38 -43.49 -43.28
N SER A 73 16.15 -44.16 -42.42
CA SER A 73 15.65 -44.54 -41.11
C SER A 73 15.62 -43.28 -40.25
N LEU A 74 14.43 -42.77 -39.92
CA LEU A 74 14.29 -42.02 -38.68
C LEU A 74 14.49 -43.05 -37.56
N GLN A 75 15.56 -42.94 -36.79
CA GLN A 75 15.48 -43.37 -35.40
C GLN A 75 14.36 -42.56 -34.75
N ALA A 76 13.57 -43.18 -33.89
CA ALA A 76 12.70 -42.43 -32.99
C ALA A 76 13.58 -41.40 -32.29
N LEU A 77 13.14 -40.14 -32.27
CA LEU A 77 13.73 -39.13 -31.39
C LEU A 77 13.77 -39.77 -30.00
N GLU A 78 14.95 -39.92 -29.42
CA GLU A 78 15.04 -40.19 -27.98
C GLU A 78 14.25 -39.07 -27.29
N ASP A 79 13.40 -39.44 -26.33
CA ASP A 79 12.63 -38.45 -25.57
C ASP A 79 13.60 -37.39 -25.07
N ARG A 80 13.24 -36.11 -25.20
CA ARG A 80 14.04 -34.97 -24.74
C ARG A 80 14.06 -34.90 -23.20
N ASN A 81 14.39 -36.00 -22.54
CA ASN A 81 14.54 -36.12 -21.08
C ASN A 81 15.85 -35.53 -20.56
N MET A 82 16.66 -34.87 -21.40
CA MET A 82 17.92 -34.27 -20.98
C MET A 82 17.79 -32.93 -20.24
N PHE A 83 16.58 -32.36 -20.16
CA PHE A 83 16.29 -31.13 -19.41
C PHE A 83 15.21 -31.30 -18.34
N ALA A 84 14.70 -32.52 -18.15
CA ALA A 84 13.71 -32.78 -17.12
C ALA A 84 14.43 -33.06 -15.80
N GLY A 85 14.11 -32.30 -14.75
CA GLY A 85 14.71 -32.46 -13.44
C GLY A 85 14.34 -33.77 -12.74
N ASN A 86 14.95 -34.02 -11.58
CA ASN A 86 14.64 -35.17 -10.74
C ASN A 86 14.53 -34.78 -9.27
N ILE A 87 13.39 -35.13 -8.71
CA ILE A 87 13.10 -35.04 -7.28
C ILE A 87 13.54 -36.34 -6.57
N LEU A 88 14.32 -36.21 -5.52
CA LEU A 88 14.61 -37.24 -4.53
C LEU A 88 13.67 -37.09 -3.34
N ALA A 89 12.77 -38.07 -3.15
CA ALA A 89 11.82 -38.07 -2.05
C ALA A 89 12.12 -39.23 -1.09
N ASN A 90 12.23 -38.94 0.20
CA ASN A 90 12.60 -39.90 1.22
C ASN A 90 11.83 -39.63 2.53
N LEU A 91 11.32 -40.69 3.15
CA LEU A 91 10.61 -40.63 4.43
C LEU A 91 11.44 -41.33 5.51
N VAL A 92 11.89 -40.57 6.50
CA VAL A 92 12.68 -41.08 7.64
C VAL A 92 11.97 -40.70 8.93
N GLY A 93 11.53 -41.71 9.70
CA GLY A 93 10.75 -41.44 10.91
C GLY A 93 9.42 -40.77 10.58
N THR A 94 9.25 -39.52 11.02
CA THR A 94 8.07 -38.67 10.77
C THR A 94 8.34 -37.56 9.74
N ASP A 95 9.52 -37.56 9.12
CA ASP A 95 9.98 -36.49 8.22
C ASP A 95 10.00 -36.97 6.77
N LEU A 96 9.16 -36.37 5.93
CA LEU A 96 9.22 -36.51 4.47
C LEU A 96 10.04 -35.36 3.89
N THR A 97 11.19 -35.69 3.30
CA THR A 97 12.02 -34.74 2.56
C THR A 97 11.87 -34.97 1.07
N VAL A 98 11.62 -33.90 0.32
CA VAL A 98 11.49 -33.86 -1.14
C VAL A 98 12.54 -32.87 -1.66
N THR A 99 13.57 -33.35 -2.33
CA THR A 99 14.72 -32.54 -2.75
C THR A 99 14.94 -32.62 -4.26
N GLY A 100 14.96 -31.49 -4.94
CA GLY A 100 15.24 -31.43 -6.37
C GLY A 100 16.72 -31.40 -6.73
N ASP A 101 16.97 -31.39 -8.04
CA ASP A 101 18.27 -31.11 -8.63
C ASP A 101 18.27 -29.71 -9.25
N ALA A 102 19.42 -29.23 -9.72
CA ALA A 102 19.59 -27.87 -10.28
C ALA A 102 18.99 -27.66 -11.68
N HIS A 103 17.92 -28.38 -12.01
CA HIS A 103 17.15 -28.24 -13.25
C HIS A 103 15.71 -27.91 -12.88
N ASP A 104 14.90 -27.48 -13.86
CA ASP A 104 13.48 -27.24 -13.63
C ASP A 104 12.77 -28.51 -13.07
N ASN A 105 12.23 -28.37 -11.87
CA ASN A 105 11.58 -29.40 -11.05
C ASN A 105 10.11 -29.06 -10.88
N GLN A 106 9.23 -29.83 -11.51
CA GLN A 106 7.79 -29.68 -11.32
C GLN A 106 7.22 -30.87 -10.55
N VAL A 107 6.63 -30.61 -9.39
CA VAL A 107 6.22 -31.64 -8.44
C VAL A 107 4.81 -31.36 -7.89
N GLU A 108 4.04 -32.42 -7.72
CA GLU A 108 2.76 -32.43 -7.02
C GLU A 108 2.86 -33.30 -5.76
N ILE A 109 2.36 -32.79 -4.64
CA ILE A 109 2.36 -33.45 -3.32
C ILE A 109 0.93 -33.46 -2.78
N GLU A 110 0.39 -34.66 -2.54
CA GLU A 110 -0.98 -34.88 -2.09
C GLU A 110 -1.01 -35.91 -0.95
N GLU A 111 -1.80 -35.65 0.10
CA GLU A 111 -2.14 -36.69 1.08
C GLU A 111 -3.38 -37.50 0.62
N ILE A 112 -3.12 -38.67 0.03
CA ILE A 112 -4.18 -39.53 -0.55
C ILE A 112 -4.92 -40.39 0.48
N ALA A 113 -4.39 -40.50 1.70
CA ALA A 113 -5.01 -41.08 2.89
C ALA A 113 -4.23 -40.63 4.14
N PRO A 114 -4.79 -40.72 5.36
CA PRO A 114 -4.10 -40.27 6.57
C PRO A 114 -2.67 -40.83 6.68
N ASN A 115 -1.69 -39.94 6.82
CA ASN A 115 -0.25 -40.24 6.90
C ASN A 115 0.29 -41.03 5.68
N LYS A 116 -0.34 -40.85 4.52
CA LYS A 116 0.04 -41.45 3.24
C LYS A 116 0.09 -40.38 2.16
N ILE A 117 1.30 -39.93 1.86
CA ILE A 117 1.57 -38.84 0.93
C ILE A 117 2.07 -39.42 -0.39
N GLN A 118 1.47 -38.97 -1.50
CA GLN A 118 1.91 -39.24 -2.85
C GLN A 118 2.72 -38.05 -3.36
N VAL A 119 3.87 -38.33 -3.98
CA VAL A 119 4.71 -37.36 -4.68
C VAL A 119 4.74 -37.75 -6.16
N THR A 120 4.32 -36.83 -7.02
CA THR A 120 4.22 -37.00 -8.47
C THR A 120 5.12 -35.99 -9.17
N GLY A 121 6.00 -36.46 -10.05
CA GLY A 121 6.73 -35.57 -10.95
C GLY A 121 5.84 -35.16 -12.13
N LEU A 122 5.86 -33.88 -12.47
CA LEU A 122 5.09 -33.28 -13.56
C LEU A 122 6.03 -32.90 -14.72
N LYS A 123 5.45 -32.65 -15.91
CA LYS A 123 6.16 -32.11 -17.10
C LYS A 123 7.48 -32.80 -17.49
N GLY A 124 7.69 -34.05 -17.06
CA GLY A 124 8.89 -34.84 -17.34
C GLY A 124 9.78 -35.07 -16.12
N THR A 125 9.62 -34.27 -15.05
CA THR A 125 10.33 -34.47 -13.79
C THR A 125 10.08 -35.88 -13.26
N THR A 126 11.13 -36.57 -12.82
CA THR A 126 11.02 -37.90 -12.21
C THR A 126 11.11 -37.84 -10.69
N VAL A 127 10.49 -38.80 -9.99
CA VAL A 127 10.60 -38.95 -8.54
C VAL A 127 11.38 -40.23 -8.23
N ASN A 128 12.52 -40.09 -7.54
CA ASN A 128 13.49 -41.16 -7.30
C ASN A 128 13.85 -41.91 -8.60
N GLY A 129 14.07 -41.17 -9.68
CA GLY A 129 14.42 -41.68 -11.01
C GLY A 129 13.28 -42.40 -11.75
N LYS A 130 12.02 -42.29 -11.29
CA LYS A 130 10.86 -42.92 -11.93
C LYS A 130 9.83 -41.87 -12.34
N ALA A 131 9.23 -42.06 -13.52
CA ALA A 131 8.13 -41.23 -14.01
C ALA A 131 6.78 -41.54 -13.31
N ALA A 132 6.65 -42.72 -12.70
CA ALA A 132 5.43 -43.09 -11.96
C ALA A 132 5.40 -42.41 -10.58
N PRO A 133 4.23 -41.98 -10.08
CA PRO A 133 4.09 -41.43 -8.73
C PRO A 133 4.65 -42.35 -7.66
N GLN A 134 5.24 -41.78 -6.61
CA GLN A 134 5.77 -42.52 -5.47
C GLN A 134 4.98 -42.20 -4.21
N VAL A 135 4.73 -43.23 -3.40
CA VAL A 135 3.87 -43.14 -2.21
C VAL A 135 4.70 -43.42 -0.97
N PHE A 136 4.62 -42.50 -0.01
CA PHE A 136 5.29 -42.54 1.27
C PHE A 136 4.24 -42.67 2.37
N ALA A 137 4.38 -43.69 3.22
CA ALA A 137 3.42 -43.96 4.28
C ALA A 137 4.15 -44.27 5.59
N ALA A 138 3.70 -43.65 6.68
CA ALA A 138 4.13 -43.94 8.04
C ALA A 138 2.93 -43.97 8.98
N LYS A 139 3.17 -44.33 10.24
CA LYS A 139 2.14 -44.20 11.29
C LYS A 139 1.80 -42.74 11.58
N LEU A 140 2.75 -41.86 11.32
CA LEU A 140 2.69 -40.44 11.57
C LEU A 140 3.68 -39.75 10.62
N ILE A 141 3.26 -38.69 9.97
CA ILE A 141 4.11 -37.74 9.25
C ILE A 141 3.87 -36.38 9.88
N GLU A 142 4.89 -35.81 10.50
CA GLU A 142 4.81 -34.50 11.15
C GLU A 142 5.39 -33.42 10.23
N ASN A 143 6.50 -33.72 9.56
CA ASN A 143 7.22 -32.72 8.78
C ASN A 143 7.23 -33.10 7.31
N VAL A 144 6.90 -32.13 6.46
CA VAL A 144 7.13 -32.19 5.03
C VAL A 144 8.03 -31.04 4.67
N THR A 145 9.18 -31.34 4.07
CA THR A 145 10.11 -30.33 3.60
C THR A 145 10.39 -30.52 2.12
N VAL A 146 10.10 -29.49 1.34
CA VAL A 146 10.36 -29.43 -0.10
C VAL A 146 11.51 -28.43 -0.33
N ARG A 147 12.52 -28.86 -1.08
CA ARG A 147 13.64 -28.02 -1.52
C ARG A 147 13.94 -28.33 -2.97
N THR A 148 13.59 -27.48 -3.92
CA THR A 148 13.74 -27.81 -5.35
C THR A 148 15.13 -27.51 -5.88
N GLY A 149 15.80 -26.48 -5.35
CA GLY A 149 17.15 -26.08 -5.78
C GLY A 149 17.08 -25.11 -6.96
N ASP A 150 18.21 -24.75 -7.58
CA ASP A 150 18.18 -23.86 -8.75
C ASP A 150 17.27 -24.40 -9.89
N GLY A 151 16.64 -23.49 -10.63
CA GLY A 151 15.83 -23.82 -11.82
C GLY A 151 14.44 -23.22 -11.74
N MET A 152 13.70 -23.21 -12.85
CA MET A 152 12.31 -22.69 -12.84
C MET A 152 11.36 -23.76 -12.31
N ASP A 153 11.10 -23.73 -11.01
CA ASP A 153 10.43 -24.81 -10.31
C ASP A 153 8.93 -24.58 -10.12
N GLU A 154 8.19 -25.68 -10.03
CA GLU A 154 6.76 -25.64 -9.77
C GLU A 154 6.39 -26.64 -8.67
N VAL A 155 5.99 -26.11 -7.51
CA VAL A 155 5.59 -26.90 -6.34
C VAL A 155 4.08 -26.79 -6.15
N ASN A 156 3.35 -27.87 -6.46
CA ASN A 156 1.91 -27.99 -6.24
C ASN A 156 1.64 -28.84 -4.99
N ILE A 157 1.10 -28.26 -3.92
CA ILE A 157 0.73 -28.99 -2.70
C ILE A 157 -0.77 -28.87 -2.47
N HIS A 158 -1.46 -30.01 -2.33
CA HIS A 158 -2.87 -29.98 -2.00
C HIS A 158 -3.34 -31.11 -1.09
N ASP A 159 -4.43 -30.84 -0.38
CA ASP A 159 -5.12 -31.79 0.49
C ASP A 159 -4.22 -32.42 1.57
N LEU A 160 -3.17 -31.72 1.98
CA LEU A 160 -2.16 -32.16 2.96
C LEU A 160 -2.54 -31.74 4.38
N THR A 161 -2.58 -32.69 5.33
CA THR A 161 -2.91 -32.44 6.74
C THR A 161 -1.80 -32.93 7.67
N LEU A 162 -1.08 -31.99 8.27
CA LEU A 162 -0.01 -32.19 9.27
C LEU A 162 -0.47 -31.73 10.66
N THR A 163 -1.64 -32.20 11.09
CA THR A 163 -2.28 -31.72 12.34
C THR A 163 -2.44 -32.79 13.42
N ASP A 164 -1.95 -34.00 13.18
CA ASP A 164 -2.08 -35.14 14.11
C ASP A 164 -1.33 -34.93 15.43
N THR A 165 -0.29 -34.10 15.43
CA THR A 165 0.44 -33.70 16.63
C THR A 165 0.52 -32.17 16.73
N PRO A 166 1.02 -31.63 17.86
CA PRO A 166 1.31 -30.20 17.96
C PRO A 166 2.51 -29.72 17.15
N ASN A 167 3.30 -30.61 16.51
CA ASN A 167 4.60 -30.27 15.91
C ASN A 167 4.61 -30.30 14.38
N GLY A 168 3.46 -30.42 13.71
CA GLY A 168 3.42 -30.55 12.26
C GLY A 168 3.88 -29.29 11.53
N ASN A 169 4.81 -29.46 10.59
CA ASN A 169 5.43 -28.38 9.83
C ASN A 169 5.46 -28.67 8.33
N LEU A 170 5.17 -27.66 7.53
CA LEU A 170 5.47 -27.63 6.11
C LEU A 170 6.52 -26.55 5.84
N GLU A 171 7.56 -26.92 5.10
CA GLU A 171 8.59 -26.02 4.60
C GLU A 171 8.72 -26.21 3.08
N VAL A 172 8.72 -25.12 2.32
CA VAL A 172 8.95 -25.11 0.88
C VAL A 172 10.03 -24.08 0.58
N HIS A 173 11.12 -24.51 -0.06
CA HIS A 173 12.19 -23.64 -0.54
C HIS A 173 12.45 -23.89 -2.03
N THR A 174 12.54 -22.84 -2.84
CA THR A 174 12.82 -22.98 -4.29
C THR A 174 14.14 -22.32 -4.75
N GLU A 175 14.83 -21.59 -3.88
CA GLU A 175 16.22 -21.12 -4.02
C GLU A 175 16.47 -19.96 -5.00
N PHE A 176 16.55 -20.18 -6.31
CA PHE A 176 16.90 -19.14 -7.31
C PHE A 176 16.17 -19.43 -8.62
N ASP A 177 16.00 -18.38 -9.45
CA ASP A 177 15.21 -18.38 -10.70
C ASP A 177 13.70 -18.25 -10.43
N ASP A 178 12.91 -17.99 -11.49
CA ASP A 178 11.48 -17.69 -11.36
C ASP A 178 10.66 -18.94 -10.99
N ASP A 179 10.14 -18.98 -9.76
CA ASP A 179 9.48 -20.14 -9.17
C ASP A 179 7.97 -19.97 -8.96
N LEU A 180 7.30 -21.12 -8.86
CA LEU A 180 5.86 -21.18 -8.71
C LEU A 180 5.42 -22.14 -7.60
N VAL A 181 4.89 -21.58 -6.51
CA VAL A 181 4.35 -22.35 -5.38
C VAL A 181 2.84 -22.22 -5.33
N TYR A 182 2.14 -23.33 -5.56
CA TYR A 182 0.70 -23.45 -5.38
C TYR A 182 0.35 -24.30 -4.16
N MET A 183 -0.51 -23.76 -3.29
CA MET A 183 -1.07 -24.53 -2.18
C MET A 183 -2.59 -24.46 -2.11
N LYS A 184 -3.22 -25.60 -1.84
CA LYS A 184 -4.67 -25.67 -1.66
C LYS A 184 -5.08 -26.69 -0.61
N ASN A 185 -5.89 -26.28 0.37
CA ASN A 185 -6.39 -27.20 1.40
C ASN A 185 -5.24 -27.84 2.19
N VAL A 186 -4.26 -27.02 2.61
CA VAL A 186 -3.05 -27.48 3.31
C VAL A 186 -3.07 -26.98 4.76
N PHE A 187 -2.97 -27.89 5.72
CA PHE A 187 -3.01 -27.55 7.14
C PHE A 187 -1.84 -28.13 7.92
N ALA A 188 -1.22 -27.32 8.77
CA ALA A 188 -0.19 -27.76 9.70
C ALA A 188 -0.52 -27.29 11.13
N SER A 189 -0.04 -27.98 12.16
CA SER A 189 -0.32 -27.55 13.53
C SER A 189 0.57 -26.41 14.02
N GLN A 190 1.82 -26.33 13.52
CA GLN A 190 2.87 -25.48 14.08
C GLN A 190 3.47 -24.49 13.07
N LYS A 191 3.78 -24.91 11.85
CA LYS A 191 4.45 -24.03 10.88
C LYS A 191 4.05 -24.31 9.44
N ILE A 192 3.89 -23.25 8.67
CA ILE A 192 4.00 -23.23 7.21
C ILE A 192 5.02 -22.15 6.88
N GLU A 193 6.06 -22.52 6.17
CA GLU A 193 7.12 -21.62 5.71
C GLU A 193 7.31 -21.82 4.21
N LEU A 194 7.21 -20.73 3.46
CA LEU A 194 7.44 -20.65 2.03
C LEU A 194 8.56 -19.63 1.83
N ASP A 195 9.60 -20.01 1.09
CA ASP A 195 10.82 -19.25 0.88
C ASP A 195 11.25 -19.46 -0.58
N THR A 196 10.81 -18.59 -1.49
CA THR A 196 10.97 -18.89 -2.92
C THR A 196 12.37 -18.59 -3.44
N GLY A 197 13.03 -17.52 -3.00
CA GLY A 197 14.43 -17.36 -3.39
C GLY A 197 14.77 -15.93 -3.78
N ASP A 198 15.63 -15.77 -4.77
CA ASP A 198 15.72 -14.51 -5.53
C ASP A 198 15.18 -14.79 -6.96
N CYS A 199 14.79 -13.73 -7.66
CA CYS A 199 14.12 -13.64 -8.97
C CYS A 199 12.58 -13.63 -8.88
N ASP A 200 11.88 -13.59 -10.02
CA ASP A 200 10.47 -13.22 -10.06
C ASP A 200 9.59 -14.41 -9.71
N ASP A 201 9.16 -14.49 -8.45
CA ASP A 201 8.45 -15.63 -7.90
C ASP A 201 6.94 -15.43 -7.80
N THR A 202 6.21 -16.54 -7.73
CA THR A 202 4.78 -16.52 -7.50
C THR A 202 4.34 -17.55 -6.47
N VAL A 203 3.68 -17.06 -5.41
CA VAL A 203 3.06 -17.88 -4.37
C VAL A 203 1.55 -17.70 -4.40
N LYS A 204 0.80 -18.78 -4.63
CA LYS A 204 -0.68 -18.75 -4.59
C LYS A 204 -1.24 -19.79 -3.65
N VAL A 205 -2.01 -19.35 -2.66
CA VAL A 205 -2.50 -20.17 -1.57
C VAL A 205 -4.01 -20.03 -1.40
N THR A 206 -4.70 -21.15 -1.27
CA THR A 206 -6.15 -21.14 -1.00
C THR A 206 -6.55 -22.14 0.09
N LYS A 207 -7.36 -21.69 1.06
CA LYS A 207 -7.94 -22.55 2.11
C LYS A 207 -6.88 -23.33 2.89
N SER A 208 -5.80 -22.66 3.28
CA SER A 208 -4.68 -23.28 4.00
C SER A 208 -4.47 -22.60 5.34
N GLY A 209 -3.75 -23.22 6.25
CA GLY A 209 -3.40 -22.50 7.47
C GLY A 209 -2.69 -23.32 8.53
N VAL A 210 -2.16 -22.58 9.49
CA VAL A 210 -1.53 -23.13 10.69
C VAL A 210 -2.48 -23.01 11.87
N GLY A 211 -2.45 -24.03 12.72
CA GLY A 211 -3.24 -24.09 13.95
C GLY A 211 -4.02 -25.39 14.08
N GLY A 212 -3.67 -26.16 15.12
CA GLY A 212 -4.24 -27.47 15.48
C GLY A 212 -4.69 -27.53 16.95
N LEU A 213 -4.76 -28.74 17.53
CA LEU A 213 -5.44 -29.14 18.79
C LEU A 213 -5.19 -28.30 20.07
N ARG A 214 -4.29 -27.32 20.08
CA ARG A 214 -4.09 -26.40 21.21
C ARG A 214 -4.34 -24.97 20.74
N ALA A 215 -5.20 -24.26 21.47
CA ALA A 215 -5.32 -22.81 21.34
C ALA A 215 -3.94 -22.18 21.67
N GLY A 216 -3.17 -21.80 20.63
CA GLY A 216 -1.94 -21.03 20.81
C GLY A 216 -0.73 -21.34 19.92
N GLY A 217 -0.80 -22.20 18.90
CA GLY A 217 0.37 -22.53 18.05
C GLY A 217 0.12 -22.31 16.55
N GLY A 218 1.13 -21.82 15.82
CA GLY A 218 1.10 -21.73 14.36
C GLY A 218 1.73 -20.45 13.79
N THR A 219 2.95 -20.50 13.29
CA THR A 219 3.55 -19.40 12.51
C THR A 219 3.41 -19.67 11.01
N TRP A 220 2.92 -18.69 10.28
CA TRP A 220 2.94 -18.67 8.82
C TRP A 220 4.01 -17.67 8.38
N LYS A 221 4.99 -18.11 7.59
CA LYS A 221 5.95 -17.22 6.95
C LYS A 221 5.92 -17.43 5.44
N THR A 222 5.84 -16.34 4.69
CA THR A 222 6.12 -16.31 3.26
C THR A 222 7.23 -15.30 3.04
N ASN A 223 8.33 -15.74 2.45
CA ASN A 223 9.41 -14.87 1.99
C ASN A 223 9.66 -15.19 0.52
N THR A 224 9.78 -14.17 -0.32
CA THR A 224 10.02 -14.35 -1.77
C THR A 224 11.38 -13.84 -2.22
N GLY A 225 12.18 -13.32 -1.28
CA GLY A 225 13.49 -12.69 -1.49
C GLY A 225 13.47 -11.65 -2.60
N SER A 226 14.61 -11.41 -3.28
CA SER A 226 14.70 -10.23 -4.17
C SER A 226 14.13 -10.55 -5.54
N GLY A 227 13.22 -9.75 -6.09
CA GLY A 227 12.58 -10.05 -7.38
C GLY A 227 11.30 -9.24 -7.57
N HIS A 228 10.62 -9.39 -8.70
CA HIS A 228 9.27 -8.86 -8.88
C HIS A 228 8.22 -9.92 -8.56
N ASP A 229 7.87 -10.01 -7.29
CA ASP A 229 7.15 -11.15 -6.75
C ASP A 229 5.64 -10.96 -6.68
N TRP A 230 4.94 -12.09 -6.63
CA TRP A 230 3.50 -12.09 -6.41
C TRP A 230 3.04 -13.12 -5.38
N VAL A 231 2.55 -12.62 -4.25
CA VAL A 231 1.88 -13.40 -3.20
C VAL A 231 0.36 -13.19 -3.23
N ASP A 232 -0.41 -14.27 -3.45
CA ASP A 232 -1.89 -14.27 -3.35
C ASP A 232 -2.37 -15.31 -2.33
N LEU A 233 -2.71 -14.86 -1.12
CA LEU A 233 -3.19 -15.70 -0.02
C LEU A 233 -4.69 -15.52 0.18
N ARG A 234 -5.47 -16.60 0.03
CA ARG A 234 -6.93 -16.56 0.20
C ARG A 234 -7.43 -17.59 1.18
N HIS A 235 -8.32 -17.18 2.08
CA HIS A 235 -8.89 -18.05 3.11
C HIS A 235 -7.80 -18.71 3.97
N VAL A 236 -6.90 -17.90 4.51
CA VAL A 236 -5.78 -18.37 5.31
C VAL A 236 -5.99 -18.16 6.81
N LYS A 237 -5.38 -19.02 7.63
CA LYS A 237 -5.38 -18.86 9.09
C LYS A 237 -3.97 -19.05 9.66
N ALA A 238 -3.63 -18.24 10.65
CA ALA A 238 -2.42 -18.42 11.44
C ALA A 238 -2.59 -17.84 12.85
N LYS A 239 -1.65 -18.11 13.75
CA LYS A 239 -1.52 -17.29 14.96
C LYS A 239 -0.71 -16.04 14.63
N ASP A 240 0.48 -16.23 14.11
CA ASP A 240 1.36 -15.18 13.63
C ASP A 240 1.56 -15.36 12.12
N MET A 241 1.45 -14.29 11.35
CA MET A 241 1.64 -14.32 9.90
C MET A 241 2.61 -13.23 9.49
N THR A 242 3.62 -13.60 8.71
CA THR A 242 4.58 -12.67 8.11
C THR A 242 4.67 -12.93 6.62
N VAL A 243 4.64 -11.85 5.83
CA VAL A 243 4.90 -11.84 4.39
C VAL A 243 6.02 -10.83 4.15
N ASP A 244 7.15 -11.28 3.61
CA ASP A 244 8.40 -10.51 3.48
C ASP A 244 8.95 -10.65 2.04
N MET A 245 8.82 -9.61 1.23
CA MET A 245 9.15 -9.64 -0.21
C MET A 245 10.52 -9.02 -0.54
N MET A 246 11.29 -8.58 0.48
CA MET A 246 12.64 -8.02 0.33
C MET A 246 12.82 -6.86 -0.66
N ASP A 247 13.35 -7.08 -1.87
CA ASP A 247 13.70 -5.98 -2.80
C ASP A 247 13.02 -6.26 -4.15
N GLY A 248 12.27 -5.29 -4.66
CA GLY A 248 11.71 -5.32 -6.00
C GLY A 248 10.28 -4.80 -6.03
N ALA A 249 9.72 -4.64 -7.23
CA ALA A 249 8.36 -4.14 -7.40
C ALA A 249 7.33 -5.28 -7.27
N ASP A 250 6.77 -5.42 -6.07
CA ASP A 250 6.05 -6.60 -5.61
C ASP A 250 4.55 -6.43 -5.53
N ARG A 251 3.87 -7.57 -5.41
CA ARG A 251 2.42 -7.63 -5.24
C ARG A 251 2.03 -8.57 -4.11
N VAL A 252 1.39 -8.01 -3.08
CA VAL A 252 0.80 -8.78 -2.00
C VAL A 252 -0.72 -8.67 -2.05
N LYS A 253 -1.40 -9.81 -2.09
CA LYS A 253 -2.86 -9.88 -2.02
C LYS A 253 -3.30 -10.87 -0.96
N ILE A 254 -4.02 -10.38 0.05
CA ILE A 254 -4.46 -11.21 1.18
C ILE A 254 -5.97 -11.03 1.36
N VAL A 255 -6.70 -12.14 1.28
CA VAL A 255 -8.17 -12.13 1.29
C VAL A 255 -8.73 -13.16 2.25
N ASN A 256 -9.68 -12.76 3.10
CA ASN A 256 -10.35 -13.64 4.05
C ASN A 256 -9.36 -14.33 5.01
N ALA A 257 -8.48 -13.57 5.66
CA ALA A 257 -7.48 -14.10 6.59
C ALA A 257 -7.92 -13.95 8.06
N LYS A 258 -7.60 -14.95 8.89
CA LYS A 258 -7.77 -14.89 10.35
C LYS A 258 -6.43 -15.11 11.05
N ILE A 259 -5.94 -14.08 11.73
CA ILE A 259 -4.64 -14.08 12.41
C ILE A 259 -4.86 -13.93 13.92
N GLY A 260 -4.45 -14.95 14.66
CA GLY A 260 -4.72 -15.08 16.09
C GLY A 260 -3.90 -14.16 17.01
N ASN A 261 -2.83 -13.56 16.49
CA ASN A 261 -1.93 -12.64 17.17
C ASN A 261 -1.52 -11.51 16.20
N ASN A 262 -0.30 -11.51 15.65
CA ASN A 262 0.21 -10.42 14.82
C ASN A 262 0.25 -10.78 13.33
N PHE A 263 0.01 -9.78 12.50
CA PHE A 263 0.13 -9.89 11.05
C PHE A 263 1.03 -8.79 10.51
N ASP A 264 2.14 -9.18 9.90
CA ASP A 264 3.17 -8.27 9.39
C ASP A 264 3.36 -8.50 7.88
N VAL A 265 3.36 -7.41 7.11
CA VAL A 265 3.74 -7.38 5.69
C VAL A 265 4.90 -6.40 5.53
N ASP A 266 5.94 -6.82 4.84
CA ASP A 266 7.08 -6.01 4.43
C ASP A 266 7.32 -6.29 2.93
N THR A 267 7.16 -5.29 2.06
CA THR A 267 7.41 -5.46 0.61
C THR A 267 8.79 -4.97 0.22
N GLY A 268 9.23 -3.84 0.77
CA GLY A 268 10.64 -3.59 1.00
C GLY A 268 11.19 -2.40 0.23
N LEU A 269 11.82 -2.55 -0.93
CA LEU A 269 12.23 -1.39 -1.72
C LEU A 269 11.64 -1.50 -3.12
N HIS A 270 11.43 -0.35 -3.77
CA HIS A 270 10.76 -0.13 -5.05
C HIS A 270 9.23 -0.05 -4.92
N SER A 271 8.58 0.34 -6.02
CA SER A 271 7.13 0.54 -6.08
C SER A 271 6.34 -0.76 -5.95
N ASP A 272 5.60 -0.87 -4.86
CA ASP A 272 4.89 -2.05 -4.44
C ASP A 272 3.38 -1.89 -4.47
N ARG A 273 2.67 -3.03 -4.43
CA ARG A 273 1.21 -3.03 -4.29
C ARG A 273 0.75 -4.03 -3.25
N VAL A 274 0.04 -3.53 -2.24
CA VAL A 274 -0.53 -4.33 -1.16
C VAL A 274 -2.05 -4.20 -1.14
N ILE A 275 -2.76 -5.33 -1.26
CA ILE A 275 -4.22 -5.41 -1.14
C ILE A 275 -4.59 -6.36 0.00
N VAL A 276 -5.22 -5.81 1.03
CA VAL A 276 -5.75 -6.57 2.17
C VAL A 276 -7.26 -6.44 2.22
N HIS A 277 -7.98 -7.58 2.18
CA HIS A 277 -9.44 -7.56 2.14
C HIS A 277 -10.06 -8.62 3.06
N LYS A 278 -10.97 -8.19 3.95
CA LYS A 278 -11.67 -9.07 4.90
C LYS A 278 -10.70 -9.83 5.80
N VAL A 279 -9.90 -9.09 6.58
CA VAL A 279 -8.90 -9.66 7.49
C VAL A 279 -9.25 -9.38 8.95
N GLU A 280 -9.12 -10.39 9.80
CA GLU A 280 -9.25 -10.28 11.25
C GLU A 280 -7.90 -10.58 11.91
N VAL A 281 -7.41 -9.66 12.73
CA VAL A 281 -6.16 -9.78 13.50
C VAL A 281 -6.47 -9.52 14.97
N THR A 282 -6.14 -10.47 15.86
CA THR A 282 -6.46 -10.33 17.29
C THR A 282 -5.62 -9.27 17.99
N ASN A 283 -4.37 -9.07 17.57
CA ASN A 283 -3.46 -8.12 18.18
C ASN A 283 -3.10 -7.02 17.18
N ASN A 284 -1.85 -6.95 16.72
CA ASN A 284 -1.36 -5.87 15.86
C ASN A 284 -1.29 -6.27 14.38
N MET A 285 -1.56 -5.32 13.50
CA MET A 285 -1.25 -5.43 12.08
C MET A 285 -0.22 -4.35 11.71
N THR A 286 0.83 -4.74 11.02
CA THR A 286 1.88 -3.84 10.51
C THR A 286 2.00 -4.05 9.00
N ILE A 287 2.02 -2.98 8.23
CA ILE A 287 2.34 -3.03 6.80
C ILE A 287 3.40 -1.98 6.54
N ASN A 288 4.56 -2.43 6.07
CA ASN A 288 5.65 -1.57 5.64
C ASN A 288 5.89 -1.80 4.15
N THR A 289 5.89 -0.76 3.34
CA THR A 289 6.28 -0.88 1.93
C THR A 289 7.68 -0.29 1.65
N LYS A 290 8.15 0.62 2.51
CA LYS A 290 9.45 1.34 2.44
C LYS A 290 9.68 1.99 1.05
N ASP A 291 10.88 2.50 0.74
CA ASP A 291 11.11 3.41 -0.38
C ASP A 291 10.50 2.92 -1.72
N GLY A 292 9.65 3.72 -2.35
CA GLY A 292 8.91 3.34 -3.55
C GLY A 292 7.71 4.24 -3.74
N ASN A 293 7.15 4.31 -4.95
CA ASN A 293 5.79 4.86 -5.09
C ASN A 293 4.81 3.70 -4.93
N ASP A 294 4.17 3.58 -3.78
CA ASP A 294 3.46 2.38 -3.36
C ASP A 294 1.94 2.54 -3.36
N GLU A 295 1.22 1.45 -3.62
CA GLU A 295 -0.24 1.40 -3.53
C GLU A 295 -0.68 0.45 -2.42
N LEU A 296 -1.18 1.00 -1.31
CA LEU A 296 -1.79 0.24 -0.22
C LEU A 296 -3.32 0.38 -0.22
N LYS A 297 -4.02 -0.76 -0.37
CA LYS A 297 -5.48 -0.83 -0.25
C LYS A 297 -5.93 -1.82 0.80
N ILE A 298 -6.58 -1.32 1.86
CA ILE A 298 -7.18 -2.14 2.91
C ILE A 298 -8.68 -1.92 2.97
N VAL A 299 -9.42 -3.03 2.88
CA VAL A 299 -10.88 -3.00 2.92
C VAL A 299 -11.40 -4.04 3.90
N ASN A 300 -12.30 -3.63 4.80
CA ASN A 300 -12.95 -4.52 5.75
C ASN A 300 -11.94 -5.28 6.66
N ALA A 301 -11.08 -4.55 7.35
CA ALA A 301 -10.14 -5.13 8.32
C ALA A 301 -10.58 -4.87 9.77
N ARG A 302 -10.41 -5.86 10.64
CA ARG A 302 -10.61 -5.73 12.09
C ARG A 302 -9.34 -6.13 12.82
N ILE A 303 -8.74 -5.17 13.51
CA ILE A 303 -7.49 -5.29 14.25
C ILE A 303 -7.81 -5.09 15.73
N GLY A 304 -7.37 -6.00 16.59
CA GLY A 304 -7.74 -5.98 18.01
C GLY A 304 -7.04 -4.89 18.81
N GLU A 305 -5.79 -4.56 18.45
CA GLU A 305 -5.01 -3.53 19.11
C GLU A 305 -4.60 -2.44 18.11
N HIS A 306 -3.34 -2.42 17.65
CA HIS A 306 -2.78 -1.38 16.80
C HIS A 306 -2.72 -1.77 15.33
N PHE A 307 -3.05 -0.82 14.47
CA PHE A 307 -2.79 -0.92 13.04
C PHE A 307 -1.82 0.18 12.61
N THR A 308 -0.69 -0.23 12.03
CA THR A 308 0.37 0.66 11.57
C THR A 308 0.61 0.44 10.07
N VAL A 309 0.67 1.55 9.34
CA VAL A 309 1.10 1.65 7.95
C VAL A 309 2.30 2.55 7.88
N ASP A 310 3.29 2.12 7.13
CA ASP A 310 4.51 2.86 6.88
C ASP A 310 4.93 2.66 5.42
N THR A 311 4.69 3.65 4.55
CA THR A 311 4.91 3.46 3.11
C THR A 311 6.28 3.87 2.60
N GLY A 312 7.15 4.45 3.41
CA GLY A 312 8.54 4.66 2.98
C GLY A 312 8.87 6.09 2.65
N GLU A 313 9.54 6.31 1.53
CA GLU A 313 9.82 7.61 0.88
C GLU A 313 9.34 7.46 -0.57
N HIS A 314 9.15 8.57 -1.28
CA HIS A 314 8.47 8.75 -2.58
C HIS A 314 6.94 8.75 -2.45
N GLY A 315 6.23 9.05 -3.54
CA GLY A 315 4.80 9.35 -3.49
C GLY A 315 3.93 8.10 -3.40
N ASP A 316 3.13 8.01 -2.33
CA ASP A 316 2.39 6.83 -1.94
C ASP A 316 0.86 7.04 -1.91
N ASP A 317 0.13 6.00 -2.31
CA ASP A 317 -1.33 5.95 -2.27
C ASP A 317 -1.81 4.98 -1.17
N VAL A 318 -2.36 5.52 -0.07
CA VAL A 318 -2.93 4.73 1.04
C VAL A 318 -4.46 4.88 1.10
N PHE A 319 -5.18 3.78 0.86
CA PHE A 319 -6.64 3.72 0.94
C PHE A 319 -7.13 2.74 2.02
N LEU A 320 -7.76 3.27 3.07
CA LEU A 320 -8.28 2.51 4.21
C LEU A 320 -9.80 2.62 4.32
N GLU A 321 -10.53 1.57 3.93
CA GLU A 321 -11.99 1.52 3.98
C GLU A 321 -12.52 0.48 4.98
N GLN A 322 -13.41 0.93 5.88
CA GLN A 322 -14.06 0.07 6.86
C GLN A 322 -13.06 -0.67 7.77
N VAL A 323 -11.97 0.02 8.14
CA VAL A 323 -10.92 -0.49 9.02
C VAL A 323 -11.27 -0.17 10.47
N ARG A 324 -11.21 -1.17 11.35
CA ARG A 324 -11.47 -1.00 12.79
C ARG A 324 -10.29 -1.49 13.60
N ALA A 325 -9.62 -0.59 14.32
CA ALA A 325 -8.59 -0.90 15.30
C ALA A 325 -9.14 -0.74 16.73
N GLY A 326 -8.86 -1.69 17.62
CA GLY A 326 -9.27 -1.58 19.03
C GLY A 326 -8.52 -0.49 19.79
N ARG A 327 -7.36 -0.07 19.31
CA ARG A 327 -6.60 1.05 19.85
C ARG A 327 -6.33 2.14 18.83
N ASP A 328 -5.31 1.99 18.02
CA ASP A 328 -4.75 3.09 17.23
C ASP A 328 -4.69 2.69 15.75
N ILE A 329 -4.99 3.64 14.85
CA ILE A 329 -4.66 3.59 13.43
C ILE A 329 -3.58 4.64 13.22
N GLU A 330 -2.43 4.22 12.71
CA GLU A 330 -1.28 5.08 12.43
C GLU A 330 -0.87 4.87 10.97
N VAL A 331 -0.79 5.95 10.22
CA VAL A 331 -0.35 5.98 8.82
C VAL A 331 0.77 6.98 8.70
N GLN A 332 1.90 6.52 8.21
CA GLN A 332 3.07 7.34 7.91
C GLN A 332 3.49 7.10 6.46
N THR A 333 3.64 8.16 5.67
CA THR A 333 4.07 8.05 4.26
C THR A 333 5.44 8.69 3.99
N ARG A 334 5.92 9.52 4.91
CA ARG A 334 7.21 10.26 4.90
C ARG A 334 7.39 11.16 3.66
N ASP A 335 8.63 11.34 3.20
CA ASP A 335 8.97 12.26 2.11
C ASP A 335 8.35 11.77 0.81
N GLY A 336 7.46 12.52 0.18
CA GLY A 336 6.79 12.12 -1.06
C GLY A 336 5.56 12.96 -1.33
N GLU A 337 5.10 13.01 -2.60
CA GLU A 337 3.75 13.54 -2.88
C GLU A 337 2.73 12.43 -2.60
N ASP A 338 2.13 12.44 -1.42
CA ASP A 338 1.33 11.34 -0.89
C ASP A 338 -0.17 11.59 -0.92
N THR A 339 -0.93 10.51 -0.97
CA THR A 339 -2.38 10.53 -0.81
C THR A 339 -2.84 9.51 0.22
N VAL A 340 -3.47 9.99 1.29
CA VAL A 340 -4.04 9.16 2.34
C VAL A 340 -5.56 9.34 2.42
N GLU A 341 -6.33 8.31 2.09
CA GLU A 341 -7.79 8.27 2.24
C GLU A 341 -8.24 7.29 3.33
N LEU A 342 -8.92 7.81 4.36
CA LEU A 342 -9.59 7.01 5.39
C LEU A 342 -11.11 7.14 5.26
N LEU A 343 -11.79 6.01 5.03
CA LEU A 343 -13.23 5.94 4.82
C LEU A 343 -13.92 4.96 5.77
N GLU A 344 -14.92 5.43 6.52
CA GLU A 344 -15.75 4.58 7.40
C GLU A 344 -14.96 3.77 8.43
N SER A 345 -13.82 4.31 8.85
CA SER A 345 -12.86 3.64 9.72
C SER A 345 -12.98 4.12 11.17
N SER A 346 -12.49 3.33 12.13
CA SER A 346 -12.55 3.71 13.54
C SER A 346 -11.39 3.15 14.36
N ALA A 347 -10.93 3.95 15.32
CA ALA A 347 -9.92 3.56 16.30
C ALA A 347 -10.47 3.74 17.72
N GLY A 348 -10.13 2.82 18.63
CA GLY A 348 -10.54 2.93 20.03
C GLY A 348 -9.92 4.09 20.79
N ARG A 349 -8.80 4.65 20.29
CA ARG A 349 -8.08 5.76 20.89
C ARG A 349 -7.62 6.76 19.83
N PHE A 350 -6.65 6.45 18.98
CA PHE A 350 -6.07 7.43 18.04
C PHE A 350 -6.26 7.08 16.58
N VAL A 351 -6.49 8.10 15.75
CA VAL A 351 -6.15 8.08 14.34
C VAL A 351 -5.04 9.10 14.14
N HIS A 352 -3.91 8.67 13.61
CA HIS A 352 -2.76 9.50 13.33
C HIS A 352 -2.38 9.33 11.86
N VAL A 353 -2.38 10.43 11.11
CA VAL A 353 -1.87 10.52 9.74
C VAL A 353 -0.74 11.53 9.75
N ASP A 354 0.39 11.12 9.23
CA ASP A 354 1.62 11.91 9.13
C ASP A 354 2.18 11.65 7.73
N THR A 355 1.96 12.59 6.81
CA THR A 355 2.40 12.40 5.42
C THR A 355 3.86 12.80 5.32
N ASP A 356 4.23 14.06 5.41
CA ASP A 356 5.57 14.49 5.03
C ASP A 356 6.65 14.55 6.15
N THR A 357 6.84 13.49 6.96
CA THR A 357 7.98 13.47 7.92
C THR A 357 9.25 12.88 7.31
N VAL A 358 10.24 13.73 7.01
CA VAL A 358 11.58 13.30 6.59
C VAL A 358 12.39 12.78 7.78
N VAL A 359 12.92 11.55 7.72
CA VAL A 359 13.73 10.95 8.79
C VAL A 359 15.19 10.74 8.34
N LEU A 360 16.13 11.52 8.86
CA LEU A 360 17.54 11.37 8.52
C LEU A 360 18.19 10.15 9.20
N ALA A 361 19.28 9.66 8.59
CA ALA A 361 20.19 8.68 9.20
C ALA A 361 20.73 9.20 10.56
N GLY A 362 20.15 8.71 11.66
CA GLY A 362 20.40 9.21 13.02
C GLY A 362 19.14 9.56 13.82
N GLY A 363 17.96 9.50 13.19
CA GLY A 363 16.66 9.70 13.83
C GLY A 363 16.27 11.16 14.03
N ALA A 364 16.99 12.10 13.42
CA ALA A 364 16.53 13.49 13.33
C ALA A 364 15.42 13.58 12.30
N THR A 365 14.34 14.28 12.63
CA THR A 365 13.20 14.49 11.74
C THR A 365 13.13 15.95 11.28
N PHE A 366 12.69 16.15 10.04
CA PHE A 366 12.39 17.46 9.46
C PHE A 366 11.01 17.41 8.81
N PRO A 367 10.27 18.52 8.80
CA PRO A 367 9.13 18.64 7.91
C PRO A 367 9.61 18.49 6.47
N GLY A 368 8.90 17.69 5.68
CA GLY A 368 9.09 17.60 4.25
C GLY A 368 8.55 18.82 3.51
N ALA A 369 8.57 18.76 2.19
CA ALA A 369 8.18 19.87 1.34
C ALA A 369 7.52 19.38 0.02
N ASN A 370 6.63 18.42 0.11
CA ASN A 370 5.92 17.80 -1.00
C ASN A 370 4.41 18.04 -0.85
N ASP A 371 3.71 18.21 -1.99
CA ASP A 371 2.28 18.51 -1.96
C ASP A 371 1.47 17.23 -1.62
N ASP A 372 0.84 17.20 -0.44
CA ASP A 372 0.13 16.03 0.07
C ASP A 372 -1.40 16.16 0.08
N ASN A 373 -2.08 15.02 0.04
CA ASN A 373 -3.53 14.94 0.11
C ASN A 373 -4.02 14.00 1.22
N VAL A 374 -4.75 14.53 2.20
CA VAL A 374 -5.38 13.74 3.26
C VAL A 374 -6.90 13.88 3.23
N PHE A 375 -7.59 12.75 2.99
CA PHE A 375 -9.05 12.68 2.94
C PHE A 375 -9.60 11.78 4.05
N ILE A 376 -10.31 12.36 5.01
CA ILE A 376 -10.93 11.64 6.12
C ILE A 376 -12.45 11.75 6.01
N ARG A 377 -13.14 10.62 5.90
CA ARG A 377 -14.60 10.60 5.78
C ARG A 377 -15.27 9.54 6.64
N ARG A 378 -16.20 9.97 7.50
CA ARG A 378 -16.94 9.10 8.45
C ARG A 378 -15.99 8.29 9.36
N VAL A 379 -14.95 8.94 9.86
CA VAL A 379 -13.94 8.32 10.73
C VAL A 379 -14.19 8.70 12.20
N ASN A 380 -14.05 7.73 13.10
CA ASN A 380 -14.25 7.97 14.54
C ASN A 380 -13.05 7.51 15.36
N ALA A 381 -12.52 8.39 16.21
CA ALA A 381 -11.50 8.06 17.20
C ALA A 381 -12.08 8.16 18.62
N GLY A 382 -11.81 7.14 19.44
CA GLY A 382 -12.25 7.14 20.83
C GLY A 382 -11.56 8.19 21.71
N ARG A 383 -10.48 8.81 21.22
CA ARG A 383 -9.80 9.93 21.87
C ARG A 383 -9.43 11.05 20.89
N ASP A 384 -8.37 10.91 20.09
CA ASP A 384 -7.82 12.00 19.27
C ASP A 384 -7.72 11.60 17.79
N ILE A 385 -7.85 12.59 16.89
CA ILE A 385 -7.46 12.52 15.48
C ILE A 385 -6.35 13.55 15.27
N TYR A 386 -5.23 13.13 14.70
CA TYR A 386 -4.13 14.00 14.32
C TYR A 386 -3.83 13.83 12.83
N VAL A 387 -3.69 14.94 12.12
CA VAL A 387 -3.26 15.01 10.72
C VAL A 387 -2.11 16.00 10.64
N TYR A 388 -0.96 15.55 10.17
CA TYR A 388 0.22 16.36 9.91
C TYR A 388 0.63 16.17 8.45
N THR A 389 0.67 17.25 7.68
CA THR A 389 1.20 17.25 6.29
C THR A 389 2.48 18.07 6.15
N HIS A 390 2.80 18.89 7.16
CA HIS A 390 4.07 19.58 7.40
C HIS A 390 4.48 20.72 6.46
N GLY A 391 4.56 20.59 5.15
CA GLY A 391 4.98 21.72 4.32
C GLY A 391 4.87 21.45 2.85
N ALA A 392 5.04 22.50 2.03
CA ALA A 392 4.51 22.61 0.67
C ALA A 392 2.99 22.80 0.66
N ASN A 393 2.32 22.54 -0.47
CA ASN A 393 0.93 22.96 -0.69
C ASN A 393 0.00 21.77 -0.49
N ASP A 394 -0.58 21.68 0.69
CA ASP A 394 -1.30 20.49 1.12
C ASP A 394 -2.81 20.65 1.04
N GLU A 395 -3.51 19.54 0.84
CA GLU A 395 -4.95 19.48 0.91
C GLU A 395 -5.41 18.48 1.99
N VAL A 396 -6.08 19.00 3.03
CA VAL A 396 -6.72 18.20 4.07
C VAL A 396 -8.23 18.40 4.02
N ARG A 397 -8.99 17.35 3.68
CA ARG A 397 -10.45 17.35 3.78
C ARG A 397 -10.98 16.36 4.80
N ILE A 398 -11.80 16.84 5.73
CA ILE A 398 -12.41 16.05 6.80
C ILE A 398 -13.93 16.18 6.74
N ARG A 399 -14.64 15.08 6.50
CA ARG A 399 -16.10 15.05 6.39
C ARG A 399 -16.71 14.05 7.38
N SER A 400 -17.55 14.55 8.28
CA SER A 400 -18.31 13.74 9.25
C SER A 400 -17.40 12.87 10.15
N ALA A 401 -16.27 13.41 10.59
CA ALA A 401 -15.39 12.75 11.55
C ALA A 401 -15.76 13.08 13.01
N SER A 402 -15.36 12.25 13.96
CA SER A 402 -15.44 12.60 15.38
C SER A 402 -14.24 12.09 16.18
N ALA A 403 -13.72 12.94 17.06
CA ALA A 403 -12.72 12.60 18.05
C ALA A 403 -13.26 13.05 19.42
N LYS A 404 -13.18 12.23 20.48
CA LYS A 404 -13.77 12.68 21.77
C LYS A 404 -13.05 13.90 22.36
N MET A 405 -11.74 14.02 22.13
CA MET A 405 -10.89 14.97 22.84
C MET A 405 -10.27 16.02 21.93
N ILE A 406 -9.55 15.61 20.89
CA ILE A 406 -8.86 16.54 19.98
C ILE A 406 -9.00 16.05 18.55
N LEU A 407 -9.35 16.94 17.64
CA LEU A 407 -9.07 16.81 16.21
C LEU A 407 -8.10 17.94 15.86
N ARG A 408 -6.87 17.59 15.46
CA ARG A 408 -5.85 18.56 15.06
C ARG A 408 -5.46 18.32 13.60
N VAL A 409 -5.38 19.41 12.86
CA VAL A 409 -4.77 19.48 11.52
C VAL A 409 -3.63 20.48 11.59
N ASP A 410 -2.48 20.11 11.04
CA ASP A 410 -1.27 20.91 11.00
C ASP A 410 -0.62 20.73 9.64
N THR A 411 -0.72 21.74 8.77
CA THR A 411 -0.21 21.69 7.38
C THR A 411 1.12 22.42 7.21
N GLY A 412 1.46 23.29 8.16
CA GLY A 412 2.80 23.82 8.33
C GLY A 412 3.18 24.97 7.39
N ALA A 413 3.79 24.77 6.23
CA ALA A 413 4.20 25.92 5.40
C ALA A 413 3.99 25.70 3.91
N GLY A 414 3.17 26.55 3.28
CA GLY A 414 2.96 26.59 1.84
C GLY A 414 1.61 27.22 1.53
N PHE A 415 0.95 26.78 0.47
CA PHE A 415 -0.39 27.26 0.10
C PHE A 415 -1.41 26.17 0.42
N ASP A 416 -1.88 26.13 1.65
CA ASP A 416 -2.63 24.99 2.15
C ASP A 416 -4.14 25.17 2.06
N LEU A 417 -4.84 24.04 1.91
CA LEU A 417 -6.29 23.96 1.92
C LEU A 417 -6.76 23.00 3.01
N VAL A 418 -7.46 23.54 4.02
CA VAL A 418 -8.11 22.75 5.07
C VAL A 418 -9.63 22.91 4.97
N ASP A 419 -10.35 21.83 4.69
CA ASP A 419 -11.82 21.80 4.55
C ASP A 419 -12.46 20.78 5.51
N VAL A 420 -13.11 21.28 6.55
CA VAL A 420 -13.68 20.47 7.64
C VAL A 420 -15.21 20.64 7.70
N GLU A 421 -15.96 19.55 7.58
CA GLU A 421 -17.43 19.59 7.67
C GLU A 421 -18.01 18.49 8.56
N GLY A 422 -19.04 18.87 9.30
CA GLY A 422 -19.89 17.91 10.00
C GLY A 422 -19.20 17.20 11.16
N VAL A 423 -18.18 17.82 11.76
CA VAL A 423 -17.53 17.29 12.96
C VAL A 423 -18.45 17.50 14.16
N GLN A 424 -18.68 16.43 14.92
CA GLN A 424 -19.59 16.46 16.07
C GLN A 424 -18.93 15.85 17.30
N LYS A 425 -19.34 16.29 18.49
CA LYS A 425 -18.96 15.71 19.80
C LYS A 425 -17.45 15.70 20.03
N THR A 426 -16.76 16.68 19.46
CA THR A 426 -15.32 16.86 19.62
C THR A 426 -15.05 18.00 20.58
N ARG A 427 -14.24 17.77 21.61
CA ARG A 427 -13.95 18.79 22.63
C ARG A 427 -13.12 19.93 22.06
N LEU A 428 -12.08 19.65 21.28
CA LEU A 428 -11.22 20.64 20.66
C LEU A 428 -11.01 20.30 19.19
N VAL A 429 -11.29 21.24 18.30
CA VAL A 429 -10.81 21.24 16.92
C VAL A 429 -9.73 22.31 16.82
N GLU A 430 -8.54 21.91 16.40
CA GLU A 430 -7.39 22.80 16.19
C GLU A 430 -6.94 22.68 14.73
N VAL A 431 -6.74 23.83 14.08
CA VAL A 431 -6.14 23.91 12.75
C VAL A 431 -5.00 24.91 12.79
N ASP A 432 -3.84 24.51 12.31
CA ASP A 432 -2.65 25.35 12.14
C ASP A 432 -2.13 25.16 10.71
N THR A 433 -2.18 26.21 9.89
CA THR A 433 -1.64 26.16 8.50
C THR A 433 -0.29 26.85 8.37
N GLY A 434 0.19 27.48 9.44
CA GLY A 434 1.53 28.03 9.59
C GLY A 434 1.91 29.21 8.67
N THR A 435 2.58 29.03 7.53
CA THR A 435 2.97 30.19 6.69
C THR A 435 2.74 29.96 5.22
N GLY A 436 2.32 31.02 4.52
CA GLY A 436 1.95 31.06 3.12
C GLY A 436 0.47 31.40 3.01
N ASN A 437 -0.09 31.46 1.80
CA ASN A 437 -1.46 31.95 1.64
C ASN A 437 -2.44 30.79 1.74
N ASP A 438 -3.08 30.65 2.89
CA ASP A 438 -3.84 29.46 3.22
C ASP A 438 -5.35 29.68 3.12
N ALA A 439 -6.08 28.58 2.98
CA ALA A 439 -7.54 28.58 2.94
C ALA A 439 -8.13 27.55 3.91
N VAL A 440 -8.85 28.04 4.91
CA VAL A 440 -9.53 27.22 5.91
C VAL A 440 -11.04 27.39 5.78
N TYR A 441 -11.75 26.32 5.42
CA TYR A 441 -13.20 26.25 5.33
C TYR A 441 -13.75 25.30 6.40
N MET A 442 -14.66 25.78 7.25
CA MET A 442 -15.31 24.92 8.24
C MET A 442 -16.82 25.09 8.28
N ILE A 443 -17.57 24.00 8.10
CA ILE A 443 -19.03 24.05 7.96
C ILE A 443 -19.74 23.00 8.83
N GLY A 444 -20.70 23.45 9.65
CA GLY A 444 -21.62 22.54 10.34
C GLY A 444 -20.96 21.75 11.47
N LEU A 445 -20.19 22.42 12.33
CA LEU A 445 -19.49 21.80 13.45
C LEU A 445 -20.31 21.93 14.75
N GLU A 446 -20.33 20.86 15.55
CA GLU A 446 -20.89 20.87 16.91
C GLU A 446 -19.85 20.35 17.91
N ILE A 447 -19.18 21.27 18.59
CA ILE A 447 -17.90 21.05 19.27
C ILE A 447 -17.82 21.79 20.61
N GLY A 448 -16.76 21.53 21.38
CA GLY A 448 -16.44 22.32 22.58
C GLY A 448 -15.74 23.63 22.22
N LEU A 449 -14.56 23.52 21.62
CA LEU A 449 -13.70 24.65 21.25
C LEU A 449 -13.21 24.50 19.82
N LEU A 450 -13.14 25.62 19.10
CA LEU A 450 -12.45 25.78 17.82
C LEU A 450 -11.29 26.76 17.97
N ASP A 451 -10.10 26.35 17.57
CA ASP A 451 -8.88 27.17 17.48
C ASP A 451 -8.34 27.07 16.05
N VAL A 452 -8.28 28.19 15.34
CA VAL A 452 -7.77 28.28 13.96
C VAL A 452 -6.61 29.27 13.93
N LYS A 453 -5.47 28.81 13.41
CA LYS A 453 -4.28 29.62 13.15
C LYS A 453 -3.87 29.47 11.70
N THR A 454 -3.68 30.58 11.01
CA THR A 454 -3.18 30.57 9.62
C THR A 454 -1.78 31.16 9.48
N GLY A 455 -1.34 31.91 10.49
CA GLY A 455 -0.02 32.50 10.54
C GLY A 455 0.22 33.54 9.44
N SER A 456 1.38 33.56 8.78
CA SER A 456 1.75 34.66 7.86
C SER A 456 1.45 34.34 6.41
N GLY A 457 0.73 35.20 5.71
CA GLY A 457 0.32 35.06 4.32
C GLY A 457 -0.97 35.84 4.09
N GLU A 458 -1.46 35.87 2.84
CA GLU A 458 -2.82 36.37 2.57
C GLU A 458 -3.82 35.23 2.77
N ASP A 459 -4.40 35.12 3.97
CA ASP A 459 -5.17 33.95 4.36
C ASP A 459 -6.68 34.14 4.23
N ILE A 460 -7.39 33.03 4.04
CA ILE A 460 -8.85 32.97 4.02
C ILE A 460 -9.33 32.01 5.10
N VAL A 461 -10.18 32.50 6.01
CA VAL A 461 -10.89 31.68 7.00
C VAL A 461 -12.39 31.88 6.80
N ASP A 462 -13.11 30.84 6.40
CA ASP A 462 -14.57 30.84 6.20
C ASP A 462 -15.24 29.81 7.13
N LEU A 463 -15.86 30.31 8.20
CA LEU A 463 -16.53 29.51 9.22
C LEU A 463 -18.06 29.69 9.09
N ARG A 464 -18.79 28.57 8.96
CA ARG A 464 -20.25 28.60 8.83
C ARG A 464 -20.94 27.57 9.70
N ALA A 465 -22.04 27.96 10.32
CA ALA A 465 -22.89 27.07 11.12
C ALA A 465 -22.10 26.30 12.18
N ILE A 466 -21.35 27.03 13.02
CA ILE A 466 -20.53 26.47 14.10
C ILE A 466 -21.27 26.61 15.42
N ILE A 467 -21.44 25.49 16.14
CA ILE A 467 -21.98 25.47 17.49
C ILE A 467 -20.86 25.04 18.44
N ALA A 468 -20.40 25.96 19.27
CA ALA A 468 -19.43 25.69 20.32
C ALA A 468 -20.15 25.69 21.69
N ASN A 469 -20.52 24.50 22.18
CA ASN A 469 -21.32 24.32 23.39
C ASN A 469 -20.65 23.30 24.35
N THR A 470 -20.18 23.76 25.51
CA THR A 470 -19.44 22.92 26.49
C THR A 470 -20.21 21.73 27.06
N ALA A 471 -21.53 21.63 26.86
CA ALA A 471 -22.37 20.69 27.60
C ALA A 471 -22.38 19.23 27.07
N GLU A 472 -22.08 18.98 25.79
CA GLU A 472 -22.19 17.62 25.23
C GLU A 472 -20.83 16.96 24.94
N ALA A 473 -19.73 17.70 24.96
CA ALA A 473 -18.43 17.20 24.49
C ALA A 473 -17.60 16.40 25.52
N THR A 474 -17.82 16.51 26.84
CA THR A 474 -16.84 15.97 27.82
C THR A 474 -17.35 15.36 29.12
N GLY A 475 -18.60 15.54 29.54
CA GLY A 475 -19.09 14.98 30.80
C GLY A 475 -18.28 15.40 32.06
N ASN A 476 -17.57 16.54 32.02
CA ASN A 476 -16.84 17.07 33.16
C ASN A 476 -16.90 18.62 33.17
N ASP A 477 -17.61 19.17 34.14
CA ASP A 477 -18.13 20.55 34.19
C ASP A 477 -17.08 21.66 34.48
N ASN A 478 -15.79 21.44 34.19
CA ASN A 478 -14.71 22.34 34.61
C ASN A 478 -13.89 22.93 33.44
N ASP A 479 -14.17 22.59 32.18
CA ASP A 479 -13.48 23.15 31.01
C ASP A 479 -14.16 24.46 30.58
N THR A 480 -13.40 25.56 30.58
CA THR A 480 -13.89 26.91 30.30
C THR A 480 -14.26 27.08 28.82
N GLY A 481 -15.55 27.22 28.57
CA GLY A 481 -16.13 28.02 27.48
C GLY A 481 -16.28 27.34 26.13
N GLY A 482 -17.52 27.29 25.64
CA GLY A 482 -17.78 27.04 24.23
C GLY A 482 -17.21 28.19 23.43
N ALA A 483 -16.05 27.98 22.79
CA ALA A 483 -15.23 29.05 22.23
C ALA A 483 -14.92 28.81 20.76
N VAL A 484 -14.84 29.91 20.01
CA VAL A 484 -14.33 29.95 18.64
C VAL A 484 -13.28 31.05 18.60
N GLU A 485 -12.05 30.66 18.29
CA GLU A 485 -10.89 31.54 18.23
C GLU A 485 -10.23 31.42 16.85
N VAL A 486 -10.00 32.57 16.21
CA VAL A 486 -9.27 32.68 14.95
C VAL A 486 -8.11 33.65 15.15
N MET A 487 -6.92 33.24 14.75
CA MET A 487 -5.72 34.07 14.78
C MET A 487 -4.99 33.96 13.45
N THR A 488 -4.92 35.05 12.71
CA THR A 488 -4.01 35.18 11.57
C THR A 488 -2.75 35.93 12.03
N HIS A 489 -1.87 36.33 11.11
CA HIS A 489 -0.64 37.05 11.46
C HIS A 489 -0.32 38.23 10.55
N ALA A 490 0.39 38.04 9.45
CA ALA A 490 0.84 39.14 8.61
C ALA A 490 0.44 38.85 7.17
N GLY A 491 -0.27 39.78 6.55
CA GLY A 491 -0.77 39.68 5.17
C GLY A 491 -2.19 40.24 5.07
N GLU A 492 -2.76 40.30 3.87
CA GLU A 492 -4.12 40.82 3.70
C GLU A 492 -5.17 39.71 3.93
N ASP A 493 -5.55 39.53 5.19
CA ASP A 493 -6.37 38.39 5.63
C ASP A 493 -7.87 38.62 5.48
N GLN A 494 -8.61 37.54 5.21
CA GLN A 494 -10.06 37.56 5.10
C GLN A 494 -10.71 36.52 6.01
N VAL A 495 -11.42 37.02 7.03
CA VAL A 495 -12.16 36.19 7.98
C VAL A 495 -13.66 36.39 7.81
N TYR A 496 -14.34 35.33 7.40
CA TYR A 496 -15.80 35.26 7.25
C TYR A 496 -16.39 34.31 8.28
N MET A 497 -17.40 34.78 9.02
CA MET A 497 -18.09 34.05 10.07
C MET A 497 -19.60 34.21 9.91
N ASP A 498 -20.32 33.12 9.60
CA ASP A 498 -21.80 33.12 9.51
C ASP A 498 -22.39 32.04 10.42
N GLN A 499 -23.45 32.39 11.15
CA GLN A 499 -24.16 31.46 12.04
C GLN A 499 -23.25 30.81 13.09
N ILE A 500 -22.43 31.61 13.75
CA ILE A 500 -21.55 31.16 14.84
C ILE A 500 -22.28 31.28 16.18
N HIS A 501 -22.43 30.16 16.87
CA HIS A 501 -23.02 30.07 18.20
C HIS A 501 -21.99 29.60 19.22
N ALA A 502 -21.19 30.54 19.72
CA ALA A 502 -20.24 30.27 20.81
C ALA A 502 -20.89 30.55 22.17
N LEU A 503 -20.81 29.60 23.11
CA LEU A 503 -21.39 29.79 24.45
C LEU A 503 -20.67 30.91 25.23
N GLU A 504 -19.35 31.00 25.09
CA GLU A 504 -18.53 31.96 25.82
C GLU A 504 -17.79 32.93 24.90
N VAL A 505 -16.76 32.47 24.20
CA VAL A 505 -15.81 33.34 23.49
C VAL A 505 -16.03 33.22 21.99
N LEU A 506 -16.12 34.37 21.34
CA LEU A 506 -15.96 34.48 19.89
C LEU A 506 -14.85 35.51 19.67
N TYR A 507 -13.69 35.06 19.19
CA TYR A 507 -12.49 35.86 19.11
C TYR A 507 -11.89 35.79 17.69
N ALA A 508 -11.49 36.95 17.18
CA ALA A 508 -10.64 37.04 15.99
C ALA A 508 -9.54 38.08 16.22
N ASN A 509 -8.32 37.74 15.83
CA ASN A 509 -7.19 38.65 15.71
C ASN A 509 -6.61 38.54 14.32
N LEU A 510 -6.60 39.65 13.59
CA LEU A 510 -6.23 39.69 12.18
C LEU A 510 -4.77 40.13 11.94
N GLY A 511 -4.10 40.65 12.97
CA GLY A 511 -2.65 40.83 12.95
C GLY A 511 -2.16 42.10 12.24
N ASP A 512 -1.29 41.97 11.25
CA ASP A 512 -0.64 43.08 10.55
C ASP A 512 -1.14 43.12 9.09
N ASP A 513 -1.25 44.33 8.54
CA ASP A 513 -1.59 44.65 7.14
C ASP A 513 -3.07 45.04 6.96
N ARG A 514 -3.75 44.68 5.88
CA ARG A 514 -5.08 45.23 5.60
C ARG A 514 -6.11 44.14 5.59
N ASP A 515 -6.75 43.98 6.73
CA ASP A 515 -7.56 42.81 6.95
C ASP A 515 -9.05 43.09 6.79
N THR A 516 -9.81 42.02 6.57
CA THR A 516 -11.26 42.07 6.45
C THR A 516 -11.92 41.07 7.38
N LEU A 517 -12.78 41.59 8.27
CA LEU A 517 -13.68 40.78 9.09
C LEU A 517 -15.14 40.95 8.66
N GLN A 518 -15.80 39.83 8.38
CA GLN A 518 -17.26 39.75 8.25
C GLN A 518 -17.80 38.75 9.26
N VAL A 519 -18.65 39.23 10.16
CA VAL A 519 -19.38 38.38 11.11
C VAL A 519 -20.86 38.67 11.03
N GLU A 520 -21.68 37.66 10.76
CA GLU A 520 -23.14 37.80 10.68
C GLU A 520 -23.88 36.63 11.33
N ASN A 521 -25.13 36.88 11.71
CA ASN A 521 -26.05 35.90 12.27
C ASN A 521 -25.49 35.15 13.49
N SER A 522 -24.57 35.76 14.24
CA SER A 522 -23.76 35.09 15.26
C SER A 522 -24.06 35.56 16.69
N THR A 523 -23.72 34.73 17.68
CA THR A 523 -23.98 34.97 19.10
C THR A 523 -22.81 34.50 19.97
N ALA A 524 -22.39 35.31 20.94
CA ALA A 524 -21.41 34.96 21.96
C ALA A 524 -21.60 35.77 23.25
N ALA A 525 -21.15 35.25 24.40
CA ALA A 525 -21.19 36.00 25.66
C ALA A 525 -20.06 37.04 25.76
N LYS A 526 -18.90 36.74 25.16
CA LYS A 526 -17.68 37.55 25.16
C LYS A 526 -17.11 37.64 23.73
N PRO A 527 -17.83 38.27 22.78
CA PRO A 527 -17.26 38.59 21.48
C PRO A 527 -16.15 39.64 21.63
N SER A 528 -15.04 39.47 20.92
CA SER A 528 -13.92 40.42 20.87
C SER A 528 -13.18 40.28 19.57
N PHE A 529 -12.98 41.38 18.86
CA PHE A 529 -12.30 41.39 17.56
C PHE A 529 -11.20 42.45 17.53
N ASP A 530 -10.09 42.14 16.89
CA ASP A 530 -8.92 43.01 16.79
C ASP A 530 -8.39 42.99 15.35
N GLY A 531 -8.52 44.10 14.62
CA GLY A 531 -7.95 44.22 13.28
C GLY A 531 -6.43 44.34 13.29
N GLY A 532 -5.85 44.84 14.40
CA GLY A 532 -4.41 44.87 14.60
C GLY A 532 -3.72 46.12 14.02
N LEU A 533 -2.71 45.95 13.16
CA LEU A 533 -1.90 47.05 12.61
C LEU A 533 -2.27 47.36 11.16
N ASN A 534 -2.27 48.65 10.86
CA ASN A 534 -2.60 49.27 9.57
C ASN A 534 -4.09 49.53 9.41
N ALA A 535 -4.71 49.19 8.28
CA ALA A 535 -6.02 49.75 7.93
C ALA A 535 -7.02 48.64 7.64
N ASP A 536 -7.89 48.40 8.60
CA ASP A 536 -8.72 47.19 8.63
C ASP A 536 -10.20 47.51 8.37
N THR A 537 -10.87 46.56 7.73
CA THR A 537 -12.29 46.66 7.37
C THR A 537 -13.13 45.70 8.20
N ILE A 538 -14.16 46.23 8.86
CA ILE A 538 -15.25 45.44 9.45
C ILE A 538 -16.58 45.80 8.77
N TYR A 539 -17.45 44.81 8.60
CA TYR A 539 -18.81 45.02 8.10
C TYR A 539 -19.81 45.06 9.25
N ASP A 540 -20.67 46.08 9.29
CA ASP A 540 -21.75 46.22 10.28
C ASP A 540 -22.95 45.37 9.81
N LEU A 541 -23.05 44.16 10.35
CA LEU A 541 -23.99 43.12 9.93
C LEU A 541 -24.77 42.59 11.14
N PRO A 542 -26.01 42.09 10.95
CA PRO A 542 -26.85 41.71 12.09
C PRO A 542 -26.28 40.56 12.94
N ASN A 543 -26.03 40.82 14.22
CA ASN A 543 -25.60 39.83 15.22
C ASN A 543 -26.40 39.91 16.53
N GLY A 544 -26.21 38.92 17.41
CA GLY A 544 -26.70 38.93 18.80
C GLY A 544 -25.91 39.85 19.74
N PHE A 545 -24.92 40.54 19.21
CA PHE A 545 -24.07 41.56 19.83
C PHE A 545 -23.87 42.70 18.82
N ASP A 546 -23.31 43.82 19.27
CA ASP A 546 -22.86 44.92 18.41
C ASP A 546 -21.37 44.70 18.12
N GLU A 547 -21.02 44.28 16.90
CA GLU A 547 -19.64 43.99 16.53
C GLU A 547 -18.73 45.22 16.60
N ILE A 548 -19.24 46.44 16.33
CA ILE A 548 -18.44 47.67 16.38
C ILE A 548 -18.04 47.99 17.82
N GLU A 549 -18.95 47.84 18.79
CA GLU A 549 -18.64 48.00 20.22
C GLU A 549 -17.66 46.94 20.77
N LYS A 550 -17.53 45.80 20.08
CA LYS A 550 -16.70 44.66 20.48
C LYS A 550 -15.36 44.60 19.75
N SER A 551 -15.14 45.54 18.84
CA SER A 551 -13.97 45.57 17.98
C SER A 551 -13.02 46.69 18.37
N LYS A 552 -11.73 46.50 18.10
CA LYS A 552 -10.70 47.55 18.14
C LYS A 552 -9.83 47.45 16.89
N ASN A 553 -9.15 48.56 16.58
CA ASN A 553 -8.25 48.66 15.43
C ASN A 553 -8.95 48.30 14.11
N PHE A 554 -10.08 48.96 13.84
CA PHE A 554 -10.72 48.94 12.52
C PHE A 554 -10.99 50.38 12.09
N GLU A 555 -10.43 50.79 10.96
CA GLU A 555 -10.50 52.15 10.43
C GLU A 555 -11.67 52.32 9.46
N ILE A 556 -12.15 51.22 8.87
CA ILE A 556 -13.19 51.20 7.85
C ILE A 556 -14.36 50.34 8.32
N VAL A 557 -15.54 50.96 8.44
CA VAL A 557 -16.81 50.27 8.70
C VAL A 557 -17.67 50.34 7.44
N LYS A 558 -18.20 49.20 6.99
CA LYS A 558 -18.99 49.08 5.76
C LYS A 558 -20.42 48.60 5.98
#